data_AF-R9RC94-F1
#
_entry.id   AF-R9RC94-F1
#
_cell.length_a   1.000
_cell.length_b   1.000
_cell.length_c   1.000
_cell.angle_alpha   90.00
_cell.angle_beta   90.00
_cell.angle_gamma   90.00
#
_symmetry.space_group_name_H-M   'P 1'
#
loop_
_entity.id
_entity.type
_entity.pdbx_description
1 polymer ?
#
loop_
_entity_poly.entity_id
_entity_poly.type
_entity_poly.pdbx_seq_one_letter_code
_entity_poly.pdbx_strand_id
1 'polypeptide(L)'
;MNIQDIIKNQDILDCWKEIRKSNVDKNISKGAFEYDIEEYHTFLLDEIVEASQYMDMSTSTLIKEMLLFAKNNKSLVINFSNVRLNKKIPFSSPLSYEEISSGYTEEELGISYQDLKNETNAIIDIGTLFSYLIDLIFLFKEPKQYMKYLIEKLYLSEIHAKEFIGYEKNIIENL
;
A
#
# COMPACT_ATOMS: atom_id res chain seq x y z
N MET A 1 4.11 7.45 17.67
CA MET A 1 5.04 6.63 16.86
C MET A 1 5.12 7.31 15.52
N ASN A 2 6.30 7.73 15.09
CA ASN A 2 6.48 8.40 13.80
C ASN A 2 6.48 7.35 12.69
N ILE A 3 5.93 7.65 11.52
CA ILE A 3 5.98 6.78 10.34
C ILE A 3 7.42 6.36 10.00
N GLN A 4 8.41 7.22 10.26
CA GLN A 4 9.83 6.87 10.14
C GLN A 4 10.25 5.67 11.00
N ASP A 5 9.73 5.55 12.22
CA ASP A 5 10.03 4.42 13.10
C ASP A 5 9.41 3.13 12.59
N ILE A 6 8.24 3.24 11.96
CA ILE A 6 7.48 2.11 11.40
C ILE A 6 8.18 1.59 10.14
N ILE A 7 8.60 2.47 9.24
CA ILE A 7 9.29 2.10 8.00
C ILE A 7 10.67 1.50 8.28
N LYS A 8 11.33 1.95 9.37
CA LYS A 8 12.61 1.39 9.83
C LYS A 8 12.46 0.07 10.58
N ASN A 9 11.24 -0.43 10.79
CA ASN A 9 11.02 -1.70 11.44
C ASN A 9 11.66 -2.85 10.64
N GLN A 10 12.41 -3.72 11.32
CA GLN A 10 13.19 -4.77 10.68
C GLN A 10 12.31 -5.81 9.97
N ASP A 11 11.15 -6.16 10.53
CA ASP A 11 10.26 -7.15 9.94
C ASP A 11 9.67 -6.63 8.61
N ILE A 12 9.30 -5.35 8.58
CA ILE A 12 8.85 -4.66 7.35
C ILE A 12 9.97 -4.59 6.31
N LEU A 13 11.17 -4.15 6.73
CA LEU A 13 12.33 -4.03 5.84
C LEU A 13 12.78 -5.37 5.25
N ASP A 14 12.66 -6.44 6.02
CA ASP A 14 12.97 -7.77 5.52
C ASP A 14 11.97 -8.25 4.48
N CYS A 15 10.66 -8.07 4.71
CA CYS A 15 9.64 -8.33 3.70
C CYS A 15 9.94 -7.55 2.42
N TRP A 16 10.23 -6.24 2.55
CA TRP A 16 10.57 -5.37 1.43
C TRP A 16 11.78 -5.88 0.62
N LYS A 17 12.87 -6.24 1.31
CA LYS A 17 14.08 -6.76 0.66
C LYS A 17 13.82 -8.04 -0.13
N GLU A 18 13.03 -8.96 0.41
CA GLU A 18 12.71 -10.22 -0.27
C GLU A 18 11.80 -9.98 -1.47
N ILE A 19 10.77 -9.15 -1.34
CA ILE A 19 9.91 -8.74 -2.46
C ILE A 19 10.74 -8.12 -3.58
N ARG A 20 11.66 -7.20 -3.26
CA ARG A 20 12.56 -6.58 -4.24
C ARG A 20 13.43 -7.60 -4.96
N LYS A 21 13.99 -8.59 -4.26
CA LYS A 21 14.81 -9.64 -4.90
C LYS A 21 14.01 -10.45 -5.91
N SER A 22 12.75 -10.77 -5.59
CA SER A 22 11.88 -11.58 -6.46
C SER A 22 11.33 -10.82 -7.68
N ASN A 23 11.54 -9.50 -7.77
CA ASN A 23 10.92 -8.64 -8.78
C ASN A 23 11.93 -7.60 -9.31
N VAL A 24 13.21 -7.98 -9.45
CA VAL A 24 14.31 -7.09 -9.84
C VAL A 24 14.14 -6.47 -11.23
N ASP A 25 13.38 -7.11 -12.10
CA ASP A 25 13.02 -6.67 -13.44
C ASP A 25 11.88 -5.65 -13.47
N LYS A 26 11.17 -5.50 -12.34
CA LYS A 26 10.19 -4.44 -12.16
C LYS A 26 10.88 -3.18 -11.70
N ASN A 27 10.24 -2.05 -11.96
CA ASN A 27 10.72 -0.76 -11.51
C ASN A 27 10.45 -0.59 -9.99
N ILE A 28 10.99 -1.48 -9.16
CA ILE A 28 10.93 -1.40 -7.70
C ILE A 28 12.07 -0.52 -7.22
N SER A 29 11.77 0.40 -6.29
CA SER A 29 12.76 1.28 -5.69
C SER A 29 13.95 0.49 -5.13
N LYS A 30 15.16 1.02 -5.38
CA LYS A 30 16.39 0.47 -4.80
C LYS A 30 16.49 0.73 -3.29
N GLY A 31 15.69 1.66 -2.76
CA GLY A 31 15.63 2.02 -1.35
C GLY A 31 14.25 1.80 -0.74
N ALA A 32 14.11 2.16 0.53
CA ALA A 32 12.78 2.42 1.12
C ALA A 32 12.32 3.86 0.85
N PHE A 33 13.25 4.74 0.43
CA PHE A 33 13.03 6.17 0.21
C PHE A 33 13.71 6.56 -1.10
N GLU A 34 12.92 7.02 -2.07
CA GLU A 34 13.43 7.59 -3.33
C GLU A 34 12.83 8.99 -3.62
N TYR A 35 11.81 9.40 -2.85
CA TYR A 35 11.10 10.66 -2.98
C TYR A 35 11.31 11.60 -1.78
N ASP A 36 10.99 12.89 -1.95
CA ASP A 36 11.17 13.92 -0.94
C ASP A 36 10.38 13.61 0.35
N ILE A 37 11.10 13.67 1.47
CA ILE A 37 10.95 12.69 2.55
C ILE A 37 9.79 13.04 3.51
N GLU A 38 9.27 14.26 3.52
CA GLU A 38 8.19 14.65 4.46
C GLU A 38 6.79 14.47 3.89
N GLU A 39 6.58 14.86 2.64
CA GLU A 39 5.26 14.78 1.99
C GLU A 39 4.82 13.31 1.82
N TYR A 40 5.72 12.46 1.34
CA TYR A 40 5.45 11.03 1.19
C TYR A 40 5.17 10.32 2.53
N HIS A 41 5.91 10.69 3.57
CA HIS A 41 5.65 10.18 4.92
C HIS A 41 4.31 10.63 5.48
N THR A 42 3.93 11.88 5.21
CA THR A 42 2.63 12.43 5.61
C THR A 42 1.51 11.66 4.91
N PHE A 43 1.63 11.46 3.59
CA PHE A 43 0.69 10.66 2.81
C PHE A 43 0.52 9.24 3.38
N LEU A 44 1.61 8.50 3.60
CA LEU A 44 1.53 7.14 4.15
C LEU A 44 0.89 7.12 5.54
N LEU A 45 1.17 8.12 6.36
CA LEU A 45 0.56 8.23 7.67
C LEU A 45 -0.94 8.50 7.55
N ASP A 46 -1.36 9.36 6.63
CA ASP A 46 -2.77 9.69 6.38
C ASP A 46 -3.54 8.46 5.89
N GLU A 47 -2.95 7.63 5.01
CA GLU A 47 -3.56 6.36 4.59
C GLU A 47 -3.81 5.43 5.79
N ILE A 48 -2.82 5.31 6.70
CA ILE A 48 -2.98 4.48 7.91
C ILE A 48 -4.02 5.08 8.85
N VAL A 49 -4.04 6.41 9.03
CA VAL A 49 -5.03 7.10 9.86
C VAL A 49 -6.43 6.83 9.32
N GLU A 50 -6.64 7.00 8.02
CA GLU A 50 -7.93 6.78 7.39
C GLU A 50 -8.37 5.32 7.46
N ALA A 51 -7.50 4.37 7.09
CA ALA A 51 -7.80 2.95 7.21
C ALA A 51 -8.18 2.56 8.64
N SER A 52 -7.51 3.14 9.65
CA SER A 52 -7.83 2.88 11.06
C SER A 52 -9.24 3.35 11.46
N GLN A 53 -9.72 4.46 10.89
CA GLN A 53 -11.09 4.95 11.12
C GLN A 53 -12.14 3.99 10.55
N TYR A 54 -11.91 3.46 9.34
CA TYR A 54 -12.81 2.47 8.73
C TYR A 54 -12.83 1.16 9.51
N MET A 55 -11.69 0.74 10.06
CA MET A 55 -11.57 -0.44 10.91
C MET A 55 -12.11 -0.24 12.35
N ASP A 56 -12.62 0.96 12.69
CA ASP A 56 -13.06 1.30 14.05
C ASP A 56 -11.97 1.05 15.12
N MET A 57 -10.72 1.39 14.81
CA MET A 57 -9.60 1.24 15.72
C MET A 57 -8.68 2.47 15.73
N SER A 58 -7.89 2.63 16.80
CA SER A 58 -6.92 3.71 16.84
C SER A 58 -5.81 3.48 15.81
N THR A 59 -5.27 4.56 15.23
CA THR A 59 -4.09 4.50 14.36
C THR A 59 -2.92 3.74 15.02
N SER A 60 -2.72 3.94 16.32
CA SER A 60 -1.68 3.22 17.07
C SER A 60 -1.93 1.71 17.17
N THR A 61 -3.19 1.30 17.18
CA THR A 61 -3.60 -0.11 17.17
C THR A 61 -3.34 -0.71 15.80
N LEU A 62 -3.78 -0.03 14.72
CA LEU A 62 -3.54 -0.50 13.36
C LEU A 62 -2.05 -0.68 13.09
N ILE A 63 -1.22 0.29 13.43
CA ILE A 63 0.23 0.16 13.23
C ILE A 63 0.79 -1.05 13.98
N LYS A 64 0.37 -1.28 15.23
CA LYS A 64 0.82 -2.46 16.00
C LYS A 64 0.38 -3.76 15.33
N GLU A 65 -0.85 -3.83 14.84
CA GLU A 65 -1.35 -4.98 14.09
C GLU A 65 -0.53 -5.21 12.82
N MET A 66 -0.24 -4.17 12.04
CA MET A 66 0.59 -4.27 10.83
C MET A 66 1.98 -4.82 11.13
N LEU A 67 2.65 -4.29 12.17
CA LEU A 67 3.97 -4.75 12.59
C LEU A 67 3.94 -6.20 13.08
N LEU A 68 2.98 -6.55 13.93
CA LEU A 68 2.79 -7.92 14.43
C LEU A 68 2.45 -8.89 13.30
N PHE A 69 1.65 -8.45 12.33
CA PHE A 69 1.26 -9.26 11.19
C PHE A 69 2.44 -9.53 10.26
N ALA A 70 3.23 -8.51 9.92
CA ALA A 70 4.44 -8.67 9.13
C ALA A 70 5.45 -9.63 9.80
N LYS A 71 5.63 -9.49 11.11
CA LYS A 71 6.47 -10.38 11.92
C LYS A 71 6.00 -11.83 11.90
N ASN A 72 4.72 -12.06 12.19
CA ASN A 72 4.18 -13.41 12.39
C ASN A 72 3.84 -14.12 11.06
N ASN A 73 3.57 -13.37 10.00
CA ASN A 73 3.08 -13.88 8.72
C ASN A 73 4.00 -13.49 7.56
N LYS A 74 5.32 -13.39 7.80
CA LYS A 74 6.33 -12.93 6.83
C LYS A 74 6.20 -13.59 5.45
N SER A 75 6.07 -14.93 5.40
CA SER A 75 5.93 -15.64 4.12
C SER A 75 4.65 -15.28 3.38
N LEU A 76 3.53 -15.14 4.09
CA LEU A 76 2.25 -14.75 3.50
C LEU A 76 2.36 -13.35 2.90
N VAL A 77 2.90 -12.40 3.66
CA VAL A 77 3.09 -11.00 3.20
C VAL A 77 3.94 -10.95 1.93
N ILE A 78 5.07 -11.66 1.89
CA ILE A 78 5.96 -11.70 0.72
C ILE A 78 5.25 -12.34 -0.47
N ASN A 79 4.67 -13.52 -0.30
CA ASN A 79 4.07 -14.28 -1.39
C ASN A 79 2.84 -13.56 -1.97
N PHE A 80 1.98 -13.03 -1.11
CA PHE A 80 0.83 -12.23 -1.50
C PHE A 80 1.24 -10.99 -2.27
N SER A 81 2.21 -10.23 -1.76
CA SER A 81 2.73 -9.04 -2.45
C SER A 81 3.29 -9.39 -3.83
N ASN A 82 4.07 -10.48 -3.94
CA ASN A 82 4.60 -10.94 -5.21
C ASN A 82 3.49 -11.28 -6.23
N VAL A 83 2.42 -11.94 -5.80
CA VAL A 83 1.28 -12.24 -6.68
C VAL A 83 0.58 -10.96 -7.14
N ARG A 84 0.33 -10.00 -6.24
CA ARG A 84 -0.30 -8.72 -6.60
C ARG A 84 0.56 -7.90 -7.56
N LEU A 85 1.86 -7.80 -7.29
CA LEU A 85 2.82 -7.13 -8.17
C LEU A 85 2.92 -7.81 -9.55
N ASN A 86 2.83 -9.14 -9.62
CA ASN A 86 2.95 -9.88 -10.90
C ASN A 86 1.76 -9.68 -11.82
N LYS A 87 0.56 -9.54 -11.25
CA LYS A 87 -0.67 -9.41 -12.04
C LYS A 87 -0.98 -7.97 -12.46
N LYS A 88 -0.09 -7.00 -12.16
CA LYS A 88 -0.29 -5.55 -12.41
C LYS A 88 -1.67 -5.08 -11.96
N ILE A 89 -2.16 -5.64 -10.85
CA ILE A 89 -3.50 -5.31 -10.38
C ILE A 89 -3.43 -3.89 -9.83
N PRO A 90 -4.31 -2.98 -10.30
CA PRO A 90 -4.34 -1.63 -9.78
C PRO A 90 -4.52 -1.73 -8.27
N PHE A 91 -3.71 -0.96 -7.56
CA PHE A 91 -3.71 -0.84 -6.12
C PHE A 91 -5.13 -0.65 -5.58
N SER A 92 -5.36 -1.06 -4.33
CA SER A 92 -6.56 -0.62 -3.61
C SER A 92 -6.57 0.90 -3.56
N SER A 93 -5.45 1.54 -3.23
CA SER A 93 -5.22 2.98 -3.39
C SER A 93 -4.18 3.19 -4.49
N PRO A 94 -4.53 3.49 -5.75
CA PRO A 94 -3.57 4.18 -6.59
C PRO A 94 -3.36 5.50 -5.85
N LEU A 95 -2.14 5.79 -5.40
CA LEU A 95 -1.70 7.16 -5.23
C LEU A 95 -2.09 7.86 -6.53
N SER A 96 -3.25 8.51 -6.55
CA SER A 96 -3.77 9.00 -7.80
C SER A 96 -2.86 10.18 -8.11
N TYR A 97 -2.40 10.22 -9.36
CA TYR A 97 -1.69 11.37 -9.90
C TYR A 97 -2.39 12.69 -9.52
N GLU A 98 -3.71 12.69 -9.36
CA GLU A 98 -4.53 13.82 -8.91
C GLU A 98 -4.26 14.22 -7.44
N GLU A 99 -4.03 13.27 -6.53
CA GLU A 99 -3.71 13.56 -5.13
C GLU A 99 -2.31 14.19 -4.96
N ILE A 100 -1.31 13.75 -5.74
CA ILE A 100 0.05 14.32 -5.70
C ILE A 100 0.15 15.64 -6.48
N SER A 101 -0.57 15.78 -7.60
CA SER A 101 -0.47 16.97 -8.48
C SER A 101 -1.40 18.12 -8.13
N SER A 102 -2.41 17.92 -7.28
CA SER A 102 -3.42 18.95 -6.98
C SER A 102 -2.88 20.22 -6.28
N GLY A 103 -1.60 20.22 -5.85
CA GLY A 103 -0.94 21.35 -5.21
C GLY A 103 0.08 22.13 -6.05
N TYR A 104 0.50 21.63 -7.22
CA TYR A 104 1.63 22.20 -7.97
C TYR A 104 1.38 22.21 -9.49
N THR A 105 1.79 23.29 -10.16
CA THR A 105 1.81 23.41 -11.63
C THR A 105 2.96 22.59 -12.24
N GLU A 106 2.85 22.14 -13.51
CA GLU A 106 3.95 21.44 -14.22
C GLU A 106 5.24 22.28 -14.25
N GLU A 107 5.09 23.61 -14.29
CA GLU A 107 6.21 24.56 -14.28
C GLU A 107 6.94 24.58 -12.93
N GLU A 108 6.21 24.43 -11.82
CA GLU A 108 6.79 24.27 -10.47
C GLU A 108 7.45 22.89 -10.28
N LEU A 109 6.91 21.86 -10.93
CA LEU A 109 7.42 20.49 -10.86
C LEU A 109 8.62 20.24 -11.79
N GLY A 110 8.76 21.03 -12.87
CA GLY A 110 9.83 20.89 -13.85
C GLY A 110 9.75 19.62 -14.71
N ILE A 111 8.65 18.87 -14.63
CA ILE A 111 8.35 17.66 -15.41
C ILE A 111 6.87 17.67 -15.80
N SER A 112 6.53 17.02 -16.92
CA SER A 112 5.11 16.94 -17.32
C SER A 112 4.34 16.10 -16.32
N TYR A 113 3.08 16.44 -16.11
CA TYR A 113 2.15 15.65 -15.31
C TYR A 113 2.02 14.22 -15.81
N GLN A 114 2.09 14.02 -17.13
CA GLN A 114 2.06 12.69 -17.72
C GLN A 114 3.33 11.91 -17.40
N ASP A 115 4.50 12.56 -17.40
CA ASP A 115 5.77 11.93 -17.06
C ASP A 115 5.89 11.70 -15.55
N LEU A 116 5.45 12.63 -14.70
CA LEU A 116 5.29 12.42 -13.25
C LEU A 116 4.35 11.24 -13.00
N LYS A 117 3.17 11.22 -13.62
CA LYS A 117 2.25 10.08 -13.56
C LYS A 117 2.93 8.80 -14.01
N ASN A 118 3.72 8.82 -15.07
CA ASN A 118 4.44 7.64 -15.55
C ASN A 118 5.57 7.24 -14.59
N GLU A 119 6.27 8.17 -13.95
CA GLU A 119 7.37 7.93 -13.00
C GLU A 119 6.85 7.46 -11.64
N THR A 120 5.84 8.12 -11.09
CA THR A 120 5.16 7.74 -9.85
C THR A 120 4.40 6.41 -10.00
N ASN A 121 3.76 6.15 -11.15
CA ASN A 121 3.16 4.84 -11.42
C ASN A 121 4.20 3.78 -11.80
N ALA A 122 5.43 4.17 -12.11
CA ALA A 122 6.46 3.21 -12.45
C ALA A 122 7.20 2.71 -11.20
N ILE A 123 7.44 3.53 -10.17
CA ILE A 123 8.25 3.09 -9.02
C ILE A 123 7.37 2.43 -7.95
N ILE A 124 7.51 1.11 -7.81
CA ILE A 124 6.96 0.37 -6.67
C ILE A 124 7.90 0.58 -5.48
N ASP A 125 7.38 1.14 -4.39
CA ASP A 125 8.15 1.48 -3.19
C ASP A 125 7.59 0.80 -1.92
N ILE A 126 8.14 1.16 -0.76
CA ILE A 126 7.71 0.56 0.50
C ILE A 126 6.25 0.88 0.85
N GLY A 127 5.69 1.99 0.37
CA GLY A 127 4.28 2.34 0.54
C GLY A 127 3.34 1.30 -0.06
N THR A 128 3.73 0.73 -1.20
CA THR A 128 3.02 -0.42 -1.81
C THR A 128 2.86 -1.58 -0.82
N LEU A 129 3.92 -1.89 -0.06
CA LEU A 129 3.88 -2.93 0.96
C LEU A 129 2.96 -2.54 2.13
N PHE A 130 2.94 -1.26 2.53
CA PHE A 130 2.03 -0.77 3.57
C PHE A 130 0.56 -0.90 3.15
N SER A 131 0.21 -0.51 1.92
CA SER A 131 -1.17 -0.66 1.42
C SER A 131 -1.58 -2.14 1.36
N TYR A 132 -0.71 -3.05 0.91
CA TYR A 132 -1.00 -4.48 0.91
C TYR A 132 -1.12 -5.06 2.33
N LEU A 133 -0.36 -4.55 3.29
CA LEU A 133 -0.51 -4.93 4.69
C LEU A 133 -1.86 -4.46 5.26
N ILE A 134 -2.29 -3.22 4.96
CA ILE A 134 -3.61 -2.72 5.35
C ILE A 134 -4.72 -3.62 4.79
N ASP A 135 -4.63 -3.95 3.50
CA ASP A 135 -5.58 -4.85 2.83
C ASP A 135 -5.63 -6.24 3.50
N LEU A 136 -4.47 -6.81 3.85
CA LEU A 136 -4.39 -8.06 4.60
C LEU A 136 -5.03 -7.93 5.99
N ILE A 137 -4.77 -6.84 6.73
CA ILE A 137 -5.42 -6.63 8.04
C ILE A 137 -6.94 -6.54 7.88
N PHE A 138 -7.43 -5.79 6.90
CA PHE A 138 -8.84 -5.73 6.57
C PHE A 138 -9.43 -7.12 6.29
N LEU A 139 -8.78 -7.92 5.44
CA LEU A 139 -9.25 -9.25 5.07
C LEU A 139 -9.34 -10.21 6.26
N PHE A 140 -8.34 -10.19 7.16
CA PHE A 140 -8.23 -11.14 8.26
C PHE A 140 -8.93 -10.70 9.55
N LYS A 141 -9.07 -9.40 9.78
CA LYS A 141 -9.60 -8.84 11.04
C LYS A 141 -10.95 -8.17 10.85
N GLU A 142 -11.08 -7.35 9.82
CA GLU A 142 -12.24 -6.46 9.63
C GLU A 142 -12.90 -6.60 8.23
N PRO A 143 -13.28 -7.82 7.79
CA PRO A 143 -13.70 -8.05 6.40
C PRO A 143 -15.00 -7.33 6.03
N LYS A 144 -15.86 -7.04 7.01
CA LYS A 144 -17.08 -6.23 6.80
C LYS A 144 -16.74 -4.77 6.54
N GLN A 145 -15.79 -4.22 7.31
CA GLN A 145 -15.34 -2.85 7.12
C GLN A 145 -14.52 -2.69 5.86
N TYR A 146 -13.86 -3.76 5.40
CA TYR A 146 -13.11 -3.70 4.16
C TYR A 146 -14.00 -3.38 2.97
N MET A 147 -15.17 -4.01 2.89
CA MET A 147 -16.12 -3.73 1.82
C MET A 147 -16.60 -2.28 1.84
N LYS A 148 -16.82 -1.71 3.03
CA LYS A 148 -17.14 -0.30 3.21
C LYS A 148 -16.00 0.60 2.76
N TYR A 149 -14.77 0.30 3.17
CA TYR A 149 -13.56 1.02 2.76
C TYR A 149 -13.39 1.03 1.23
N LEU A 150 -13.52 -0.14 0.59
CA LEU A 150 -13.43 -0.28 -0.87
C LEU A 150 -14.48 0.55 -1.63
N ILE A 151 -15.71 0.65 -1.09
CA ILE A 151 -16.80 1.39 -1.75
C ILE A 151 -16.67 2.90 -1.50
N GLU A 152 -16.49 3.29 -0.24
CA GLU A 152 -16.57 4.70 0.16
C GLU A 152 -15.27 5.46 -0.11
N LYS A 153 -14.11 4.81 0.09
CA LYS A 153 -12.81 5.46 -0.15
C LYS A 153 -12.33 5.27 -1.57
N LEU A 154 -12.48 4.06 -2.11
CA LEU A 154 -11.91 3.70 -3.41
C LEU A 154 -12.94 3.77 -4.54
N TYR A 155 -14.14 4.28 -4.23
CA TYR A 155 -15.23 4.51 -5.17
C TYR A 155 -15.60 3.28 -6.02
N LEU A 156 -15.36 2.07 -5.50
CA LEU A 156 -15.74 0.85 -6.17
C LEU A 156 -17.26 0.65 -6.07
N SER A 157 -17.85 0.10 -7.13
CA SER A 157 -19.21 -0.42 -7.02
C SER A 157 -19.23 -1.61 -6.07
N GLU A 158 -20.38 -1.90 -5.47
CA GLU A 158 -20.54 -3.05 -4.57
C GLU A 158 -20.11 -4.38 -5.24
N ILE A 159 -20.40 -4.54 -6.54
CA ILE A 159 -20.03 -5.72 -7.32
C ILE A 159 -18.51 -5.81 -7.44
N HIS A 160 -17.85 -4.73 -7.87
CA HIS A 160 -16.39 -4.72 -8.01
C HIS A 160 -15.68 -4.89 -6.66
N ALA A 161 -16.20 -4.33 -5.57
CA ALA A 161 -15.66 -4.54 -4.23
C ALA A 161 -15.74 -6.02 -3.80
N LYS A 162 -16.85 -6.71 -4.10
CA LYS A 162 -17.00 -8.16 -3.84
C LYS A 162 -16.04 -8.99 -4.68
N GLU A 163 -15.93 -8.69 -5.97
CA GLU A 163 -15.01 -9.36 -6.88
C GLU A 163 -13.57 -9.18 -6.43
N PHE A 164 -13.20 -7.97 -6.03
CA PHE A 164 -11.89 -7.64 -5.49
C PHE A 164 -11.59 -8.45 -4.22
N ILE A 165 -12.49 -8.46 -3.23
CA ILE A 165 -12.31 -9.26 -2.00
C ILE A 165 -12.20 -10.76 -2.34
N GLY A 166 -13.06 -11.27 -3.22
CA GLY A 166 -13.02 -12.66 -3.65
C GLY A 166 -11.69 -13.01 -4.34
N TYR A 167 -11.19 -12.10 -5.15
CA TYR A 167 -9.89 -12.21 -5.79
C TYR A 167 -8.74 -12.26 -4.77
N GLU A 168 -8.71 -11.35 -3.80
CA GLU A 168 -7.66 -11.32 -2.77
C GLU A 168 -7.68 -12.60 -1.91
N LYS A 169 -8.88 -13.10 -1.56
CA LYS A 169 -9.05 -14.39 -0.87
C LYS A 169 -8.53 -15.55 -1.71
N ASN A 170 -8.82 -15.55 -3.01
CA ASN A 170 -8.30 -16.58 -3.93
C ASN A 170 -6.77 -16.54 -4.01
N ILE A 171 -6.11 -15.38 -3.88
CA ILE A 171 -4.65 -15.36 -3.74
C ILE A 171 -4.26 -16.14 -2.48
N ILE A 172 -4.82 -15.75 -1.33
CA ILE A 172 -4.45 -16.32 -0.02
C ILE A 172 -4.68 -17.83 0.02
N GLU A 173 -5.79 -18.34 -0.51
CA GLU A 173 -6.10 -19.77 -0.54
C GLU A 173 -5.12 -20.60 -1.40
N ASN A 174 -4.44 -19.96 -2.35
CA ASN A 174 -3.47 -20.60 -3.24
C ASN A 174 -2.00 -20.41 -2.80
N LEU A 175 -1.76 -19.82 -1.62
CA LEU A 175 -0.43 -19.62 -1.02
C LEU A 175 -0.13 -20.62 0.09
#